data_AF-A0A348WAH0-F1
#
_entry.id   AF-A0A348WAH0-F1
#
_cell.length_a   1.000
_cell.length_b   1.000
_cell.length_c   1.000
_cell.angle_alpha   90.00
_cell.angle_beta   90.00
_cell.angle_gamma   90.00
#
_symmetry.space_group_name_H-M   'P 1'
#
loop_
_entity.id
_entity.type
_entity.pdbx_description
1 polymer ?
#
loop_
_entity_poly.entity_id
_entity_poly.type
_entity_poly.pdbx_seq_one_letter_code
_entity_poly.pdbx_strand_id
1 'polypeptide(L)'
;MSAAKEPTFRESVDLMFNRAVALMDLPPGLEEKIRVCNATYTVRFGVRLRGQIHTFTGYRSVHSEHMEPVKGGIRYAMGVNQDEVEALAALMTYKCALVEAPFGGSKGGLRIDPREWDEDELERITRRFAYELIKRDLINPSQNVPAP
;
A
#
# COMPACT_ATOMS: atom_id res chain seq x y z
N MET A 1 25.33 -3.29 26.18
CA MET A 1 24.35 -2.30 25.71
C MET A 1 23.71 -2.87 24.47
N SER A 2 22.40 -3.15 24.50
CA SER A 2 21.68 -3.61 23.31
C SER A 2 21.72 -2.49 22.27
N ALA A 3 22.21 -2.75 21.06
CA ALA A 3 22.08 -1.79 19.97
C ALA A 3 20.59 -1.44 19.82
N ALA A 4 20.25 -0.15 19.84
CA ALA A 4 18.88 0.28 19.63
C ALA A 4 18.46 -0.19 18.23
N LYS A 5 17.41 -1.02 18.17
CA LYS A 5 16.87 -1.53 16.92
C LYS A 5 16.27 -0.35 16.16
N GLU A 6 16.67 -0.17 14.90
CA GLU A 6 16.07 0.85 14.04
C GLU A 6 14.57 0.55 13.88
N PRO A 7 13.70 1.58 13.93
CA PRO A 7 12.28 1.40 13.79
C PRO A 7 11.94 0.88 12.38
N THR A 8 10.87 0.11 12.26
CA THR A 8 10.30 -0.23 10.95
C THR A 8 9.78 1.03 10.26
N PHE A 9 9.45 0.93 8.97
CA PHE A 9 8.93 2.10 8.28
C PHE A 9 7.57 2.51 8.86
N ARG A 10 6.70 1.55 9.17
CA ARG A 10 5.41 1.83 9.82
C ARG A 10 5.60 2.47 11.19
N GLU A 11 6.49 1.93 12.02
CA GLU A 11 6.81 2.52 13.33
C GLU A 11 7.33 3.97 13.19
N SER A 12 8.15 4.26 12.17
CA SER A 12 8.60 5.62 11.90
C SER A 12 7.46 6.58 11.50
N VAL A 13 6.47 6.10 10.75
CA VAL A 13 5.29 6.91 10.39
C VAL A 13 4.39 7.13 11.62
N ASP A 14 4.15 6.09 12.40
CA ASP A 14 3.35 6.14 13.63
C ASP A 14 3.96 7.12 14.65
N LEU A 15 5.30 7.17 14.76
CA LEU A 15 5.98 8.15 15.60
C LEU A 15 5.65 9.61 15.21
N MET A 16 5.54 9.90 13.91
CA MET A 16 5.17 11.24 13.45
C MET A 16 3.69 11.52 13.67
N PHE A 17 2.83 10.53 13.43
CA PHE A 17 1.40 10.63 13.69
C PHE A 17 1.12 10.91 15.18
N ASN A 18 1.71 10.12 16.07
CA ASN A 18 1.56 10.25 17.53
C ASN A 18 2.01 11.63 18.04
N ARG A 19 3.05 12.21 17.43
CA ARG A 19 3.49 13.59 17.76
C ARG A 19 2.46 14.64 17.36
N ALA A 20 1.78 14.46 16.23
CA ALA A 20 0.78 15.40 15.76
C ALA A 20 -0.50 15.33 16.60
N VAL A 21 -1.02 14.12 16.84
CA VAL A 21 -2.26 13.93 17.61
C VAL A 21 -2.13 14.31 19.07
N ALA A 22 -0.92 14.25 19.66
CA ALA A 22 -0.66 14.75 21.01
C ALA A 22 -0.91 16.27 21.17
N LEU A 23 -1.00 17.01 20.06
CA LEU A 23 -1.32 18.44 20.03
C LEU A 23 -2.80 18.72 19.73
N MET A 24 -3.61 17.67 19.57
CA MET A 24 -5.01 17.75 19.16
C MET A 24 -5.93 17.27 20.27
N ASP A 25 -7.11 17.87 20.38
CA ASP A 25 -8.17 17.40 21.27
C ASP A 25 -9.06 16.40 20.50
N LEU A 26 -8.66 15.13 20.49
CA LEU A 26 -9.37 14.05 19.78
C LEU A 26 -10.26 13.23 20.74
N PRO A 27 -11.46 12.83 20.31
CA PRO A 27 -12.27 11.88 21.06
C PRO A 27 -11.53 10.56 21.35
N PRO A 28 -11.81 9.92 22.49
CA PRO A 28 -11.21 8.63 22.84
C PRO A 28 -11.36 7.59 21.73
N GLY A 29 -10.25 6.94 21.37
CA GLY A 29 -10.21 5.88 20.35
C GLY A 29 -10.15 6.36 18.90
N LEU A 30 -10.37 7.66 18.63
CA LEU A 30 -10.25 8.19 17.27
C LEU A 30 -8.80 8.15 16.76
N GLU A 31 -7.83 8.40 17.65
CA GLU A 31 -6.40 8.30 17.32
C GLU A 31 -6.04 6.92 16.75
N GLU A 32 -6.41 5.85 17.45
CA GLU A 32 -6.16 4.47 17.01
C GLU A 32 -6.82 4.21 15.66
N LYS A 33 -8.08 4.64 15.50
CA LYS A 33 -8.83 4.43 14.27
C LYS A 33 -8.18 5.13 13.07
N ILE A 34 -7.65 6.34 13.26
CA ILE A 34 -6.96 7.07 12.18
C ILE A 34 -5.59 6.48 11.88
N ARG A 35 -4.88 5.94 12.89
CA ARG A 35 -3.51 5.41 12.73
C ARG A 35 -3.46 4.10 11.95
N VAL A 36 -4.38 3.17 12.23
CA VAL A 36 -4.34 1.82 11.65
C VAL A 36 -4.94 1.77 10.25
N CYS A 37 -4.32 0.99 9.36
CA CYS A 37 -4.91 0.72 8.06
C CYS A 37 -6.21 -0.09 8.20
N ASN A 38 -7.24 0.28 7.44
CA ASN A 38 -8.53 -0.41 7.44
C ASN A 38 -8.45 -1.83 6.87
N ALA A 39 -7.66 -2.02 5.81
CA ALA A 39 -7.48 -3.34 5.22
C ALA A 39 -6.14 -3.47 4.49
N THR A 40 -5.49 -4.62 4.64
CA THR A 40 -4.31 -4.98 3.86
C THR A 40 -4.48 -6.35 3.22
N TYR A 41 -4.38 -6.39 1.90
CA TYR A 41 -4.54 -7.59 1.11
C TYR A 41 -3.18 -8.06 0.59
N THR A 42 -2.88 -9.34 0.82
CA THR A 42 -1.76 -10.03 0.17
C THR A 42 -2.31 -10.95 -0.91
N VAL A 43 -1.82 -10.82 -2.13
CA VAL A 43 -2.15 -11.71 -3.24
C VAL A 43 -0.92 -12.49 -3.67
N ARG A 44 -1.11 -13.78 -3.96
CA ARG A 44 -0.09 -14.65 -4.53
C ARG A 44 -0.65 -15.28 -5.78
N PHE A 45 0.05 -15.13 -6.90
CA PHE A 45 -0.47 -15.55 -8.20
C PHE A 45 0.62 -16.10 -9.10
N GLY A 46 0.25 -17.10 -9.90
CA GLY A 46 1.12 -17.73 -10.88
C GLY A 46 0.98 -17.12 -12.28
N VAL A 47 2.10 -16.94 -12.97
CA VAL A 47 2.15 -16.56 -14.39
C VAL A 47 3.10 -17.51 -15.11
N ARG A 48 2.67 -18.07 -16.25
CA ARG A 48 3.53 -18.93 -17.08
C ARG A 48 4.41 -18.09 -17.99
N LEU A 49 5.70 -17.99 -17.72
CA LEU A 49 6.69 -17.22 -18.50
C LEU A 49 7.83 -18.16 -18.89
N ARG A 50 8.41 -17.99 -20.09
CA ARG A 50 9.56 -18.80 -20.57
C ARG A 50 9.38 -20.32 -20.39
N GLY A 51 8.16 -20.83 -20.60
CA GLY A 51 7.84 -22.26 -20.47
C GLY A 51 7.60 -22.77 -19.03
N GLN A 52 7.78 -21.96 -17.99
CA GLN A 52 7.63 -22.35 -16.58
C GLN A 52 6.66 -21.44 -15.81
N ILE A 53 6.15 -21.89 -14.67
CA ILE A 53 5.25 -21.09 -13.82
C ILE A 53 6.07 -20.35 -12.77
N HIS A 54 5.97 -19.02 -12.75
CA HIS A 54 6.53 -18.16 -11.72
C HIS A 54 5.42 -17.68 -10.79
N THR A 55 5.67 -17.71 -9.48
CA THR A 55 4.73 -17.20 -8.46
C THR A 55 5.22 -15.87 -7.94
N PHE A 56 4.36 -14.86 -8.00
CA PHE A 56 4.63 -13.51 -7.49
C PHE A 56 3.81 -13.23 -6.25
N THR A 57 4.32 -12.36 -5.38
CA THR A 57 3.60 -11.86 -4.20
C THR A 57 3.38 -10.36 -4.35
N GLY A 58 2.12 -9.93 -4.24
CA GLY A 58 1.74 -8.52 -4.26
C GLY A 58 0.91 -8.15 -3.04
N TYR A 59 0.82 -6.85 -2.80
CA TYR A 59 0.14 -6.25 -1.67
C TYR A 59 -0.70 -5.07 -2.14
N ARG A 60 -1.82 -4.83 -1.49
CA ARG A 60 -2.59 -3.59 -1.57
C ARG A 60 -3.15 -3.28 -0.18
N SER A 61 -2.75 -2.17 0.39
CA SER A 61 -3.28 -1.66 1.65
C SER A 61 -4.17 -0.45 1.39
N VAL A 62 -5.29 -0.40 2.09
CA VAL A 62 -6.18 0.74 2.20
C VAL A 62 -6.08 1.23 3.62
N HIS A 63 -5.58 2.46 3.77
CA HIS A 63 -5.42 3.06 5.08
C HIS A 63 -6.75 3.61 5.60
N SER A 64 -7.44 4.41 4.78
CA SER A 64 -8.69 5.06 5.18
C SER A 64 -9.56 5.34 3.96
N GLU A 65 -10.84 4.99 4.03
CA GLU A 65 -11.92 5.35 3.09
C GLU A 65 -12.77 6.53 3.59
N HIS A 66 -12.27 7.38 4.50
CA HIS A 66 -13.02 8.56 4.96
C HIS A 66 -13.43 9.51 3.81
N MET A 67 -12.70 9.43 2.69
CA MET A 67 -13.03 10.03 1.40
C MET A 67 -12.76 8.99 0.31
N GLU A 68 -13.74 8.73 -0.55
CA GLU A 68 -13.59 7.84 -1.70
C GLU A 68 -13.47 8.65 -3.01
N PRO A 69 -12.68 8.16 -3.99
CA PRO A 69 -11.92 6.92 -3.97
C PRO A 69 -10.65 7.01 -3.11
N VAL A 70 -10.15 5.86 -2.64
CA VAL A 70 -8.80 5.80 -2.07
C VAL A 70 -7.76 5.88 -3.17
N LYS A 71 -6.69 6.64 -2.94
CA LYS A 71 -5.62 6.90 -3.91
C LYS A 71 -4.29 6.36 -3.43
N GLY A 72 -3.54 5.73 -4.33
CA GLY A 72 -2.28 5.10 -3.95
C GLY A 72 -1.55 4.42 -5.08
N GLY A 73 -0.26 4.69 -5.25
CA GLY A 73 0.54 4.07 -6.31
C GLY A 73 0.78 2.57 -6.12
N ILE A 74 1.31 1.90 -7.15
CA ILE A 74 1.80 0.52 -7.09
C ILE A 74 3.31 0.49 -7.33
N ARG A 75 4.08 0.08 -6.32
CA ARG A 75 5.55 0.01 -6.41
C ARG A 75 6.03 -1.38 -6.84
N TYR A 76 6.95 -1.46 -7.79
CA TYR A 76 7.66 -2.71 -8.14
C TYR A 76 9.04 -2.67 -7.50
N ALA A 77 9.29 -3.53 -6.51
CA ALA A 77 10.62 -3.66 -5.90
C ALA A 77 10.72 -4.96 -5.08
N MET A 78 11.92 -5.52 -4.98
CA MET A 78 12.17 -6.73 -4.17
C MET A 78 12.02 -6.52 -2.66
N GLY A 79 12.14 -5.27 -2.18
CA GLY A 79 11.96 -4.89 -0.78
C GLY A 79 10.50 -4.75 -0.34
N VAL A 80 9.54 -4.82 -1.26
CA VAL A 80 8.12 -4.68 -0.96
C VAL A 80 7.67 -5.74 0.06
N ASN A 81 7.06 -5.26 1.13
CA ASN A 81 6.48 -6.07 2.20
C ASN A 81 5.26 -5.35 2.81
N GLN A 82 4.55 -6.03 3.71
CA GLN A 82 3.32 -5.50 4.31
C GLN A 82 3.56 -4.21 5.12
N ASP A 83 4.62 -4.16 5.94
CA ASP A 83 4.94 -3.00 6.80
C ASP A 83 5.20 -1.75 5.94
N GLU A 84 5.99 -1.88 4.86
CA GLU A 84 6.24 -0.78 3.93
C GLU A 84 4.95 -0.27 3.27
N VAL A 85 4.08 -1.19 2.83
CA VAL A 85 2.86 -0.84 2.08
C VAL A 85 1.83 -0.17 2.98
N GLU A 86 1.68 -0.62 4.23
CA GLU A 86 0.83 0.03 5.23
C GLU A 86 1.34 1.43 5.59
N ALA A 87 2.65 1.58 5.84
CA ALA A 87 3.27 2.87 6.13
C ALA A 87 3.03 3.88 5.00
N LEU A 88 3.23 3.45 3.74
CA LEU A 88 3.00 4.30 2.57
C LEU A 88 1.52 4.60 2.33
N ALA A 89 0.61 3.70 2.66
CA ALA A 89 -0.84 3.93 2.57
C ALA A 89 -1.28 5.01 3.58
N ALA A 90 -0.77 4.95 4.81
CA ALA A 90 -0.99 5.99 5.82
C ALA A 90 -0.48 7.36 5.36
N LEU A 91 0.77 7.41 4.86
CA LEU A 91 1.33 8.62 4.27
C LEU A 91 0.50 9.18 3.11
N MET A 92 -0.16 8.34 2.31
CA MET A 92 -1.06 8.80 1.27
C MET A 92 -2.30 9.50 1.83
N THR A 93 -2.92 8.98 2.90
CA THR A 93 -4.03 9.68 3.58
C THR A 93 -3.58 11.03 4.11
N TYR A 94 -2.48 11.07 4.86
CA TYR A 94 -2.01 12.30 5.48
C TYR A 94 -1.62 13.34 4.44
N LYS A 95 -0.93 12.91 3.36
CA LYS A 95 -0.57 13.79 2.25
C LYS A 95 -1.80 14.36 1.56
N CYS A 96 -2.82 13.54 1.29
CA CYS A 96 -4.06 14.01 0.65
C CYS A 96 -4.80 15.01 1.54
N ALA A 97 -4.88 14.76 2.84
CA ALA A 97 -5.46 15.71 3.80
C ALA A 97 -4.70 17.04 3.84
N LEU A 98 -3.35 17.01 3.83
CA LEU A 98 -2.51 18.22 3.86
C LEU A 98 -2.66 19.12 2.63
N VAL A 99 -3.01 18.56 1.48
CA VAL A 99 -3.19 19.31 0.22
C VAL A 99 -4.64 19.44 -0.20
N GLU A 100 -5.57 19.11 0.71
CA GLU A 100 -7.02 19.17 0.50
C GLU A 100 -7.50 18.37 -0.73
N ALA A 101 -6.79 17.28 -1.05
CA ALA A 101 -7.22 16.34 -2.09
C ALA A 101 -8.31 15.42 -1.53
N PRO A 102 -9.44 15.23 -2.24
CA PRO A 102 -10.60 14.50 -1.73
C PRO A 102 -10.43 12.98 -1.85
N PHE A 103 -9.35 12.43 -1.29
CA PHE A 103 -9.02 11.02 -1.37
C PHE A 103 -8.57 10.44 -0.02
N GLY A 104 -9.04 9.23 0.24
CA GLY A 104 -8.46 8.33 1.21
C GLY A 104 -7.10 7.79 0.74
N GLY A 105 -6.38 7.15 1.65
CA GLY A 105 -5.03 6.66 1.36
C GLY A 105 -5.02 5.18 1.05
N SER A 106 -4.27 4.80 0.02
CA SER A 106 -3.93 3.41 -0.25
C SER A 106 -2.49 3.31 -0.75
N LYS A 107 -1.95 2.10 -0.81
CA LYS A 107 -0.71 1.80 -1.52
C LYS A 107 -0.71 0.36 -1.95
N GLY A 108 -0.16 0.08 -3.12
CA GLY A 108 0.14 -1.27 -3.57
C GLY A 108 1.63 -1.49 -3.76
N GLY A 109 2.02 -2.75 -3.77
CA GLY A 109 3.37 -3.14 -4.11
C GLY A 109 3.40 -4.54 -4.70
N LEU A 110 4.24 -4.77 -5.70
CA LEU A 110 4.55 -6.08 -6.25
C LEU A 110 6.00 -6.39 -5.94
N ARG A 111 6.25 -7.53 -5.29
CA ARG A 111 7.59 -7.99 -4.96
C ARG A 111 8.23 -8.63 -6.17
N ILE A 112 8.94 -7.81 -6.95
CA ILE A 112 9.57 -8.16 -8.22
C ILE A 112 10.78 -7.25 -8.48
N ASP A 113 11.83 -7.76 -9.13
CA ASP A 113 12.83 -6.92 -9.80
C ASP A 113 12.40 -6.74 -11.26
N PRO A 114 11.96 -5.54 -11.67
CA PRO A 114 11.48 -5.32 -13.03
C PRO A 114 12.57 -5.51 -14.09
N ARG A 115 13.86 -5.53 -13.72
CA ARG A 115 14.98 -5.69 -14.65
C ARG A 115 15.20 -7.16 -15.08
N GLU A 116 14.57 -8.12 -14.42
CA GLU A 116 14.69 -9.55 -14.73
C GLU A 116 13.75 -10.02 -15.86
N TRP A 117 12.82 -9.15 -16.27
CA TRP A 117 11.72 -9.46 -17.16
C TRP A 117 11.71 -8.49 -18.34
N ASP A 118 11.38 -8.99 -19.52
CA ASP A 118 11.14 -8.12 -20.67
C ASP A 118 9.78 -7.41 -20.58
N GLU A 119 9.51 -6.48 -21.51
CA GLU A 119 8.30 -5.67 -21.51
C GLU A 119 7.02 -6.52 -21.62
N ASP A 120 7.01 -7.54 -22.48
CA ASP A 120 5.87 -8.45 -22.67
C ASP A 120 5.61 -9.28 -21.40
N GLU A 121 6.68 -9.74 -20.74
CA GLU A 121 6.59 -10.46 -19.49
C GLU A 121 6.08 -9.58 -18.35
N LEU A 122 6.59 -8.36 -18.22
CA LEU A 122 6.11 -7.37 -17.25
C LEU A 122 4.65 -7.02 -17.48
N GLU A 123 4.21 -6.89 -18.73
CA GLU A 123 2.80 -6.66 -19.05
C GLU A 123 1.94 -7.82 -18.54
N ARG A 124 2.33 -9.07 -18.83
CA ARG A 124 1.59 -10.27 -18.41
C ARG A 124 1.51 -10.40 -16.89
N ILE A 125 2.61 -10.09 -16.20
CA ILE A 125 2.66 -10.05 -14.73
C ILE A 125 1.72 -8.95 -14.19
N THR A 126 1.83 -7.74 -14.74
CA THR A 126 1.04 -6.56 -14.32
C THR A 126 -0.45 -6.80 -14.52
N ARG A 127 -0.86 -7.32 -15.68
CA ARG A 127 -2.25 -7.66 -15.97
C ARG A 127 -2.78 -8.72 -15.02
N ARG A 128 -1.98 -9.76 -14.72
CA ARG A 128 -2.40 -10.78 -13.76
C ARG A 128 -2.53 -10.22 -12.35
N PHE A 129 -1.60 -9.36 -11.92
CA PHE A 129 -1.69 -8.69 -10.63
C PHE A 129 -2.93 -7.81 -10.55
N ALA A 130 -3.17 -6.97 -11.55
CA ALA A 130 -4.36 -6.13 -11.64
C ALA A 130 -5.65 -6.96 -11.58
N TYR A 131 -5.70 -8.09 -12.29
CA TYR A 131 -6.85 -9.00 -12.26
C TYR A 131 -7.12 -9.58 -10.85
N GLU A 132 -6.08 -9.94 -10.10
CA GLU A 132 -6.24 -10.39 -8.71
C GLU A 132 -6.76 -9.28 -7.78
N LEU A 133 -6.37 -8.03 -8.03
CA LEU A 133 -6.86 -6.86 -7.28
C LEU A 133 -8.31 -6.51 -7.66
N ILE A 134 -8.65 -6.52 -8.96
CA ILE A 134 -10.01 -6.25 -9.47
C ILE A 134 -11.03 -7.24 -8.88
N LYS A 135 -10.68 -8.52 -8.78
CA LYS A 135 -11.55 -9.55 -8.17
C LYS A 135 -11.97 -9.27 -6.72
N ARG A 136 -11.28 -8.34 -6.06
CA ARG A 136 -11.48 -7.96 -4.67
C ARG A 136 -11.88 -6.49 -4.54
N ASP A 137 -12.29 -5.86 -5.64
CA ASP A 137 -12.65 -4.44 -5.75
C ASP A 137 -11.54 -3.46 -5.34
N LEU A 138 -10.27 -3.89 -5.44
CA LEU A 138 -9.10 -3.08 -5.09
C LEU A 138 -8.56 -2.22 -6.24
N ILE A 139 -9.20 -2.30 -7.41
CA ILE A 139 -9.03 -1.39 -8.54
C ILE A 139 -10.44 -1.10 -9.08
N ASN A 140 -10.94 0.09 -8.77
CA ASN A 140 -12.28 0.53 -9.13
C ASN A 140 -12.28 2.06 -9.26
N PRO A 141 -12.84 2.65 -10.33
CA PRO A 141 -12.81 4.10 -10.55
C PRO A 141 -13.43 4.92 -9.41
N SER A 142 -14.44 4.40 -8.69
CA SER A 142 -15.11 5.11 -7.60
C SER A 142 -14.59 4.75 -6.21
N GLN A 143 -13.93 3.59 -6.05
CA GLN A 143 -13.51 3.12 -4.72
C GLN A 143 -12.00 3.14 -4.52
N ASN A 144 -11.21 2.72 -5.52
CA ASN A 144 -9.77 2.50 -5.33
C ASN A 144 -9.01 2.72 -6.64
N VAL A 145 -8.26 3.82 -6.72
CA VAL A 145 -7.60 4.25 -7.96
C VAL A 145 -6.08 4.19 -7.81
N PRO A 146 -5.42 3.18 -8.41
CA PRO A 146 -3.96 3.07 -8.45
C PRO A 146 -3.27 4.22 -9.19
N ALA A 147 -1.95 4.29 -9.06
CA ALA A 147 -1.06 5.22 -9.78
C ALA A 147 0.35 4.58 -9.92
N PRO A 148 1.28 5.22 -10.66
CA PRO A 148 2.70 4.96 -10.51
C PRO A 148 3.19 5.15 -9.05
#